data_AF-A0A662CV14-F1
#
_entry.id   AF-A0A662CV14-F1
#
_cell.length_a   1.000
_cell.length_b   1.000
_cell.length_c   1.000
_cell.angle_alpha   90.00
_cell.angle_beta   90.00
_cell.angle_gamma   90.00
#
_symmetry.space_group_name_H-M   'P 1'
#
loop_
_entity.id
_entity.type
_entity.pdbx_description
1 polymer ?
#
loop_
_entity_poly.entity_id
_entity_poly.type
_entity_poly.pdbx_seq_one_letter_code
_entity_poly.pdbx_strand_id
1 'polypeptide(L)'
;MAEHLQKTYTWDVDGRIGNTDTRGLALEVIEFDYKKVNEIVYQENGVTIRSFPAIHALDGSVSYTLEWNDLKFAFSSDTYPNKWWMEYTKNSDLAIHECFASPKILIDKQKFPAQNALNVSTQVHTSPAQFGKVMAEIKPRMAVGYHFFNDYDTQPVVLQDVRETYGGPLSLATWSGMLPKKTLPQEWLPLMKISGRNPLSMETSQQIKADGLAFQNIFGVVV
;
A
#
# COMPACT_ATOMS: atom_id res chain seq x y z
N MET A 1 -17.49 5.40 -11.55
CA MET A 1 -16.39 6.40 -11.58
C MET A 1 -15.67 6.43 -12.94
N ALA A 2 -15.20 5.28 -13.44
CA ALA A 2 -14.43 5.18 -14.69
C ALA A 2 -15.06 5.87 -15.91
N GLU A 3 -16.36 5.69 -16.11
CA GLU A 3 -17.08 6.34 -17.22
C GLU A 3 -17.00 7.88 -17.16
N HIS A 4 -17.14 8.46 -15.96
CA HIS A 4 -17.02 9.91 -15.77
C HIS A 4 -15.58 10.40 -15.97
N LEU A 5 -14.58 9.58 -15.61
CA LEU A 5 -13.18 9.88 -15.87
C LEU A 5 -12.91 9.93 -17.38
N GLN A 6 -13.36 8.93 -18.14
CA GLN A 6 -13.25 8.91 -19.61
C GLN A 6 -13.95 10.13 -20.25
N LYS A 7 -15.14 10.48 -19.78
CA LYS A 7 -15.88 11.69 -20.22
C LYS A 7 -15.12 12.98 -19.91
N THR A 8 -14.42 13.04 -18.78
CA THR A 8 -13.61 14.21 -18.40
C THR A 8 -12.44 14.42 -19.36
N TYR A 9 -11.82 13.34 -19.84
CA TYR A 9 -10.69 13.39 -20.77
C TYR A 9 -11.08 13.51 -22.25
N THR A 10 -12.37 13.59 -22.58
CA THR A 10 -12.83 13.60 -23.98
C THR A 10 -12.20 14.73 -24.81
N TRP A 11 -12.02 15.94 -24.24
CA TRP A 11 -11.34 17.04 -24.95
C TRP A 11 -9.89 16.70 -25.35
N ASP A 12 -9.12 16.05 -24.45
CA ASP A 12 -7.73 15.67 -24.74
C ASP A 12 -7.68 14.53 -25.76
N VAL A 13 -8.60 13.55 -25.67
CA VAL A 13 -8.71 12.48 -26.66
C VAL A 13 -9.05 13.07 -28.03
N ASP A 14 -10.12 13.86 -28.14
CA ASP A 14 -10.60 14.40 -29.41
C ASP A 14 -9.59 15.35 -30.07
N GLY A 15 -8.88 16.18 -29.29
CA GLY A 15 -7.83 17.06 -29.81
C GLY A 15 -6.61 16.32 -30.38
N ARG A 16 -6.41 15.06 -29.98
CA ARG A 16 -5.29 14.20 -30.40
C ARG A 16 -5.65 13.27 -31.56
N ILE A 17 -6.94 13.03 -31.81
CA ILE A 17 -7.40 12.21 -32.94
C ILE A 17 -6.84 12.81 -34.24
N GLY A 18 -6.10 12.00 -35.01
CA GLY A 18 -5.46 12.42 -36.26
C GLY A 18 -4.10 13.12 -36.12
N ASN A 19 -3.71 13.49 -34.90
CA ASN A 19 -2.41 14.15 -34.60
C ASN A 19 -1.42 13.22 -33.88
N THR A 20 -1.91 12.33 -33.00
CA THR A 20 -1.08 11.40 -32.22
C THR A 20 -1.79 10.05 -32.03
N ASP A 21 -1.05 9.02 -31.62
CA ASP A 21 -1.64 7.72 -31.26
C ASP A 21 -2.42 7.81 -29.94
N THR A 22 -3.74 7.67 -30.02
CA THR A 22 -4.67 7.78 -28.89
C THR A 22 -4.90 6.45 -28.16
N ARG A 23 -4.32 5.33 -28.61
CA ARG A 23 -4.51 4.03 -27.94
C ARG A 23 -4.01 4.02 -26.49
N GLY A 24 -2.97 4.80 -26.20
CA GLY A 24 -2.47 4.98 -24.83
C GLY A 24 -3.41 5.76 -23.90
N LEU A 25 -4.52 6.31 -24.42
CA LEU A 25 -5.54 7.01 -23.65
C LEU A 25 -6.75 6.10 -23.34
N ALA A 26 -6.76 4.87 -23.86
CA ALA A 26 -7.79 3.91 -23.56
C ALA A 26 -7.65 3.42 -22.10
N LEU A 27 -8.77 3.44 -21.38
CA LEU A 27 -8.88 2.91 -20.03
C LEU A 27 -9.67 1.60 -20.08
N GLU A 28 -8.98 0.47 -19.95
CA GLU A 28 -9.61 -0.81 -19.68
C GLU A 28 -9.78 -0.95 -18.18
N VAL A 29 -11.03 -1.10 -17.73
CA VAL A 29 -11.38 -1.15 -16.31
C VAL A 29 -12.02 -2.48 -15.99
N ILE A 30 -11.41 -3.19 -15.04
CA ILE A 30 -11.97 -4.42 -14.46
C ILE A 30 -12.51 -4.03 -13.09
N GLU A 31 -13.82 -3.78 -13.03
CA GLU A 31 -14.53 -3.48 -11.79
C GLU A 31 -15.01 -4.78 -11.14
N PHE A 32 -14.90 -4.87 -9.82
CA PHE A 32 -15.37 -6.01 -9.04
C PHE A 32 -16.19 -5.54 -7.83
N ASP A 33 -17.00 -6.43 -7.28
CA ASP A 33 -17.88 -6.13 -6.16
C ASP A 33 -17.08 -6.01 -4.84
N TYR A 34 -16.96 -4.78 -4.32
CA TYR A 34 -16.22 -4.47 -3.09
C TYR A 34 -16.73 -5.22 -1.85
N LYS A 35 -17.98 -5.69 -1.85
CA LYS A 35 -18.59 -6.40 -0.71
C LYS A 35 -18.11 -7.85 -0.60
N LYS A 36 -17.52 -8.37 -1.66
CA LYS A 36 -17.03 -9.73 -1.71
C LYS A 36 -15.84 -9.90 -0.79
N VAL A 37 -15.79 -11.04 -0.11
CA VAL A 37 -14.81 -11.32 0.94
C VAL A 37 -13.83 -12.36 0.46
N ASN A 38 -12.57 -11.94 0.28
CA ASN A 38 -11.44 -12.78 -0.14
C ASN A 38 -11.63 -13.43 -1.53
N GLU A 39 -12.41 -12.79 -2.39
CA GLU A 39 -12.63 -13.23 -3.78
C GLU A 39 -11.42 -12.90 -4.66
N ILE A 40 -11.20 -13.75 -5.67
CA ILE A 40 -10.14 -13.54 -6.67
C ILE A 40 -10.59 -12.42 -7.61
N VAL A 41 -9.81 -11.35 -7.68
CA VAL A 41 -10.05 -10.20 -8.57
C VAL A 41 -9.08 -10.15 -9.74
N TYR A 42 -7.97 -10.89 -9.64
CA TYR A 42 -7.02 -11.09 -10.73
C TYR A 42 -6.32 -12.43 -10.57
N GLN A 43 -6.16 -13.16 -11.68
CA GLN A 43 -5.39 -14.40 -11.70
C GLN A 43 -4.75 -14.63 -13.06
N GLU A 44 -3.43 -14.56 -13.12
CA GLU A 44 -2.66 -14.78 -14.34
C GLU A 44 -1.20 -15.07 -13.99
N ASN A 45 -0.50 -15.87 -14.81
CA ASN A 45 0.96 -16.10 -14.69
C ASN A 45 1.41 -16.53 -13.27
N GLY A 46 0.56 -17.31 -12.58
CA GLY A 46 0.80 -17.79 -11.21
C GLY A 46 0.58 -16.73 -10.12
N VAL A 47 0.25 -15.49 -10.48
CA VAL A 47 -0.16 -14.44 -9.55
C VAL A 47 -1.64 -14.58 -9.26
N THR A 48 -2.03 -14.57 -8.00
CA THR A 48 -3.43 -14.46 -7.57
C THR A 48 -3.58 -13.22 -6.69
N ILE A 49 -4.47 -12.31 -7.07
CA ILE A 49 -4.86 -11.17 -6.23
C ILE A 49 -6.27 -11.40 -5.73
N ARG A 50 -6.45 -11.27 -4.41
CA ARG A 50 -7.75 -11.31 -3.76
C ARG A 50 -8.07 -9.98 -3.14
N SER A 51 -9.36 -9.62 -3.11
CA SER A 51 -9.84 -8.43 -2.40
C SER A 51 -10.76 -8.79 -1.25
N PHE A 52 -10.79 -7.94 -0.23
CA PHE A 52 -11.78 -7.97 0.85
C PHE A 52 -12.07 -6.55 1.34
N PRO A 53 -13.22 -6.30 1.99
CA PRO A 53 -13.61 -4.94 2.36
C PRO A 53 -12.62 -4.27 3.31
N ALA A 54 -12.43 -2.96 3.12
CA ALA A 54 -11.78 -2.05 4.04
C ALA A 54 -12.81 -1.06 4.62
N ILE A 55 -12.54 -0.50 5.79
CA ILE A 55 -13.45 0.46 6.45
C ILE A 55 -12.84 1.85 6.36
N HIS A 56 -13.29 2.63 5.37
CA HIS A 56 -12.77 3.97 5.15
C HIS A 56 -13.75 4.89 4.43
N ALA A 57 -14.06 6.05 5.04
CA ALA A 57 -14.92 7.12 4.51
C ALA A 57 -16.34 6.70 4.07
N LEU A 58 -16.47 6.05 2.92
CA LEU A 58 -17.70 5.54 2.33
C LEU A 58 -17.48 4.11 1.84
N ASP A 59 -18.58 3.37 1.66
CA ASP A 59 -18.57 2.05 1.06
C ASP A 59 -17.85 2.04 -0.31
N GLY A 60 -16.87 1.15 -0.45
CA GLY A 60 -16.14 0.95 -1.70
C GLY A 60 -14.66 0.56 -1.53
N SER A 61 -14.04 0.99 -0.43
CA SER A 61 -12.64 0.67 -0.14
C SER A 61 -12.42 -0.82 0.10
N VAL A 62 -11.30 -1.35 -0.39
CA VAL A 62 -10.89 -2.74 -0.24
C VAL A 62 -9.41 -2.84 0.10
N SER A 63 -9.06 -3.91 0.80
CA SER A 63 -7.68 -4.37 0.97
C SER A 63 -7.40 -5.53 0.02
N TYR A 64 -6.13 -5.79 -0.23
CA TYR A 64 -5.69 -6.84 -1.16
C TYR A 64 -4.69 -7.80 -0.52
N THR A 65 -4.73 -9.05 -0.99
CA THR A 65 -3.60 -9.96 -0.89
C THR A 65 -3.14 -10.36 -2.29
N LEU A 66 -1.83 -10.42 -2.49
CA LEU A 66 -1.18 -10.96 -3.67
C LEU A 66 -0.39 -12.21 -3.26
N GLU A 67 -0.67 -13.32 -3.92
CA GLU A 67 -0.01 -14.61 -3.71
C GLU A 67 0.74 -15.00 -4.98
N TRP A 68 2.04 -15.29 -4.85
CA TRP A 68 2.91 -15.68 -5.96
C TRP A 68 4.16 -16.43 -5.48
N ASN A 69 4.50 -17.57 -6.07
CA ASN A 69 5.68 -18.38 -5.71
C ASN A 69 5.81 -18.63 -4.19
N ASP A 70 4.75 -19.11 -3.56
CA ASP A 70 4.66 -19.35 -2.10
C ASP A 70 4.85 -18.10 -1.22
N LEU A 71 4.89 -16.90 -1.82
CA LEU A 71 4.95 -15.64 -1.11
C LEU A 71 3.58 -14.99 -1.03
N LYS A 72 3.32 -14.33 0.09
CA LYS A 72 2.09 -13.58 0.34
C LYS A 72 2.37 -12.13 0.72
N PHE A 73 1.84 -11.23 -0.07
CA PHE A 73 1.91 -9.79 0.13
C PHE A 73 0.51 -9.28 0.47
N ALA A 74 0.38 -8.48 1.52
CA ALA A 74 -0.88 -7.85 1.92
C ALA A 74 -0.74 -6.32 1.83
N PHE A 75 -1.76 -5.67 1.28
CA PHE A 75 -1.84 -4.21 1.16
C PHE A 75 -3.20 -3.73 1.65
N SER A 76 -3.23 -2.90 2.69
CA SER A 76 -4.48 -2.54 3.35
C SER A 76 -5.34 -1.54 2.57
N SER A 77 -4.73 -0.72 1.70
CA SER A 77 -5.29 0.59 1.36
C SER A 77 -5.54 1.39 2.66
N ASP A 78 -6.45 2.34 2.64
CA ASP A 78 -6.81 3.10 3.83
C ASP A 78 -7.93 2.37 4.58
N THR A 79 -7.75 2.18 5.89
CA THR A 79 -8.70 1.47 6.73
C THR A 79 -8.49 1.74 8.22
N TYR A 80 -9.58 1.82 8.98
CA TYR A 80 -9.58 1.52 10.41
C TYR A 80 -9.40 -0.01 10.64
N PRO A 81 -8.81 -0.48 11.76
CA PRO A 81 -8.62 -1.91 12.00
C PRO A 81 -9.91 -2.74 11.89
N ASN A 82 -9.90 -3.78 11.07
CA ASN A 82 -11.09 -4.57 10.77
C ASN A 82 -10.78 -6.07 10.80
N LYS A 83 -11.81 -6.90 10.94
CA LYS A 83 -11.67 -8.36 11.10
C LYS A 83 -11.17 -9.06 9.84
N TRP A 84 -11.52 -8.56 8.66
CA TRP A 84 -11.11 -9.17 7.38
C TRP A 84 -9.60 -9.12 7.21
N TRP A 85 -8.99 -7.98 7.51
CA TRP A 85 -7.54 -7.86 7.52
C TRP A 85 -6.90 -8.88 8.47
N MET A 86 -7.40 -8.97 9.71
CA MET A 86 -6.88 -9.90 10.70
C MET A 86 -6.99 -11.37 10.29
N GLU A 87 -8.00 -11.71 9.50
CA GLU A 87 -8.23 -13.08 9.02
C GLU A 87 -7.35 -13.42 7.81
N TYR A 88 -7.35 -12.57 6.79
CA TYR A 88 -6.78 -12.91 5.49
C TYR A 88 -5.31 -12.56 5.34
N THR A 89 -4.70 -11.85 6.29
CA THR A 89 -3.30 -11.41 6.19
C THR A 89 -2.34 -12.07 7.18
N LYS A 90 -2.81 -13.06 7.94
CA LYS A 90 -1.98 -13.84 8.86
C LYS A 90 -0.76 -14.43 8.15
N ASN A 91 0.39 -14.31 8.80
CA ASN A 91 1.69 -14.83 8.37
C ASN A 91 2.13 -14.35 6.97
N SER A 92 1.66 -13.19 6.52
CA SER A 92 2.10 -12.63 5.23
C SER A 92 3.61 -12.36 5.25
N ASP A 93 4.28 -12.61 4.13
CA ASP A 93 5.70 -12.30 3.95
C ASP A 93 5.98 -10.79 4.02
N LEU A 94 5.03 -10.01 3.51
CA LEU A 94 5.03 -8.55 3.59
C LEU A 94 3.62 -8.08 3.89
N ALA A 95 3.45 -7.31 4.97
CA ALA A 95 2.19 -6.66 5.30
C ALA A 95 2.36 -5.14 5.30
N ILE A 96 1.84 -4.49 4.26
CA ILE A 96 1.80 -3.04 4.14
C ILE A 96 0.44 -2.59 4.65
N HIS A 97 0.45 -1.84 5.74
CA HIS A 97 -0.78 -1.35 6.36
C HIS A 97 -0.72 0.13 6.67
N GLU A 98 -1.88 0.77 6.58
CA GLU A 98 -2.04 2.15 7.00
C GLU A 98 -1.56 2.34 8.45
N CYS A 99 -0.70 3.33 8.65
CA CYS A 99 -0.15 3.75 9.93
C CYS A 99 -0.18 5.28 9.95
N PHE A 100 -1.32 5.83 10.32
CA PHE A 100 -1.60 7.26 10.24
C PHE A 100 -0.82 8.05 11.31
N ALA A 101 -0.90 9.38 11.25
CA ALA A 101 -0.34 10.23 12.30
C ALA A 101 -1.00 9.95 13.66
N SER A 102 -0.19 9.90 14.73
CA SER A 102 -0.70 9.76 16.09
C SER A 102 -1.53 10.98 16.52
N PRO A 103 -2.46 10.85 17.49
CA PRO A 103 -3.24 12.00 17.97
C PRO A 103 -2.34 13.13 18.47
N LYS A 104 -1.19 12.77 19.07
CA LYS A 104 -0.17 13.72 19.53
C LYS A 104 0.35 14.59 18.38
N ILE A 105 0.70 13.99 17.25
CA ILE A 105 1.19 14.72 16.07
C ILE A 105 0.11 15.68 15.55
N LEU A 106 -1.15 15.22 15.47
CA LEU A 106 -2.27 16.04 14.98
C LEU A 106 -2.53 17.26 15.89
N ILE A 107 -2.43 17.10 17.21
CA ILE A 107 -2.59 18.20 18.17
C ILE A 107 -1.39 19.15 18.09
N ASP A 108 -0.18 18.62 18.21
CA ASP A 108 1.02 19.44 18.40
C ASP A 108 1.43 20.16 17.12
N LYS A 109 1.33 19.51 15.96
CA LYS A 109 1.79 20.07 14.68
C LYS A 109 0.65 20.63 13.84
N GLN A 110 -0.46 19.90 13.72
CA GLN A 110 -1.58 20.31 12.86
C GLN A 110 -2.64 21.13 13.59
N LYS A 111 -2.48 21.34 14.91
CA LYS A 111 -3.36 22.15 15.76
C LYS A 111 -4.81 21.70 15.75
N PHE A 112 -5.04 20.40 15.59
CA PHE A 112 -6.37 19.83 15.70
C PHE A 112 -6.88 19.99 17.14
N PRO A 113 -8.17 20.28 17.35
CA PRO A 113 -8.80 20.05 18.63
C PRO A 113 -8.62 18.60 19.06
N ALA A 114 -8.36 18.36 20.36
CA ALA A 114 -8.03 17.03 20.86
C ALA A 114 -9.08 15.96 20.49
N GLN A 115 -10.37 16.31 20.53
CA GLN A 115 -11.45 15.41 20.13
C GLN A 115 -11.36 15.00 18.66
N ASN A 116 -11.03 15.94 17.77
CA ASN A 116 -10.92 15.67 16.34
C ASN A 116 -9.67 14.85 16.06
N ALA A 117 -8.55 15.14 16.72
CA ALA A 117 -7.32 14.37 16.61
C ALA A 117 -7.54 12.90 17.02
N LEU A 118 -8.24 12.66 18.14
CA LEU A 118 -8.60 11.32 18.57
C LEU A 118 -9.50 10.60 17.56
N ASN A 119 -10.54 11.28 17.05
CA ASN A 119 -11.45 10.68 16.09
C ASN A 119 -10.74 10.31 14.78
N VAL A 120 -10.02 11.25 14.18
CA VAL A 120 -9.35 11.03 12.88
C VAL A 120 -8.29 9.94 13.01
N SER A 121 -7.40 10.05 14.01
CA SER A 121 -6.30 9.10 14.15
C SER A 121 -6.74 7.70 14.56
N THR A 122 -7.82 7.56 15.34
CA THR A 122 -8.18 6.26 15.93
C THR A 122 -9.47 5.64 15.45
N GLN A 123 -10.39 6.38 14.82
CA GLN A 123 -11.70 5.87 14.39
C GLN A 123 -11.88 5.93 12.87
N VAL A 124 -11.26 6.90 12.21
CA VAL A 124 -11.31 7.06 10.74
C VAL A 124 -10.14 6.32 10.08
N HIS A 125 -8.97 6.38 10.70
CA HIS A 125 -7.73 5.76 10.26
C HIS A 125 -7.20 4.76 11.28
N THR A 126 -6.11 4.08 10.93
CA THR A 126 -5.34 3.25 11.86
C THR A 126 -4.20 4.05 12.48
N SER A 127 -4.29 4.35 13.79
CA SER A 127 -3.21 4.98 14.54
C SER A 127 -1.97 4.07 14.66
N PRO A 128 -0.78 4.62 14.96
CA PRO A 128 0.43 3.83 15.13
C PRO A 128 0.33 2.75 16.22
N ALA A 129 -0.35 3.05 17.32
CA ALA A 129 -0.60 2.08 18.39
C ALA A 129 -1.55 0.95 17.95
N GLN A 130 -2.56 1.26 17.13
CA GLN A 130 -3.43 0.25 16.52
C GLN A 130 -2.68 -0.60 15.49
N PHE A 131 -1.86 0.02 14.65
CA PHE A 131 -0.99 -0.67 13.69
C PHE A 131 -0.11 -1.70 14.42
N GLY A 132 0.55 -1.31 15.52
CA GLY A 132 1.38 -2.22 16.30
C GLY A 132 0.60 -3.46 16.77
N LYS A 133 -0.62 -3.28 17.28
CA LYS A 133 -1.49 -4.40 17.70
C LYS A 133 -1.91 -5.30 16.53
N VAL A 134 -2.28 -4.69 15.40
CA VAL A 134 -2.64 -5.41 14.17
C VAL A 134 -1.47 -6.30 13.72
N MET A 135 -0.26 -5.73 13.66
CA MET A 135 0.94 -6.45 13.23
C MET A 135 1.39 -7.53 14.21
N ALA A 136 1.24 -7.28 15.52
CA ALA A 136 1.53 -8.27 16.55
C ALA A 136 0.63 -9.52 16.44
N GLU A 137 -0.62 -9.33 16.01
CA GLU A 137 -1.60 -10.41 15.87
C GLU A 137 -1.44 -11.17 14.54
N ILE A 138 -1.24 -10.49 13.41
CA ILE A 138 -1.08 -11.17 12.11
C ILE A 138 0.32 -11.76 11.88
N LYS A 139 1.32 -11.32 12.65
CA LYS A 139 2.71 -11.83 12.66
C LYS A 139 3.34 -11.93 11.26
N PRO A 140 3.45 -10.82 10.52
CA PRO A 140 4.06 -10.85 9.20
C PRO A 140 5.57 -11.05 9.31
N ARG A 141 6.22 -11.55 8.26
CA ARG A 141 7.69 -11.60 8.21
C ARG A 141 8.31 -10.21 8.13
N MET A 142 7.63 -9.26 7.47
CA MET A 142 7.96 -7.83 7.45
C MET A 142 6.68 -7.00 7.48
N ALA A 143 6.59 -6.06 8.42
CA ALA A 143 5.53 -5.06 8.45
C ALA A 143 6.02 -3.74 7.85
N VAL A 144 5.15 -3.05 7.11
CA VAL A 144 5.41 -1.72 6.56
C VAL A 144 4.28 -0.77 6.96
N GLY A 145 4.61 0.27 7.72
CA GLY A 145 3.68 1.36 8.02
C GLY A 145 3.81 2.47 6.99
N TYR A 146 2.70 2.91 6.39
CA TYR A 146 2.63 4.04 5.46
C TYR A 146 1.50 5.01 5.84
N HIS A 147 1.26 6.05 5.04
CA HIS A 147 0.13 6.98 5.20
C HIS A 147 0.28 8.00 6.34
N PHE A 148 1.52 8.43 6.61
CA PHE A 148 1.81 9.58 7.46
C PHE A 148 2.98 10.38 6.88
N PHE A 149 3.10 11.65 7.26
CA PHE A 149 4.30 12.43 6.93
C PHE A 149 5.48 11.91 7.74
N ASN A 150 6.36 11.16 7.09
CA ASN A 150 7.52 10.53 7.68
C ASN A 150 8.72 11.48 7.66
N ASP A 151 8.71 12.43 8.59
CA ASP A 151 9.70 13.48 8.77
C ASP A 151 10.51 13.26 10.06
N TYR A 152 11.63 13.99 10.19
CA TYR A 152 12.56 13.84 11.32
C TYR A 152 11.92 14.02 12.71
N ASP A 153 10.82 14.76 12.81
CA ASP A 153 10.13 15.09 14.07
C ASP A 153 8.75 14.42 14.23
N THR A 154 8.31 13.63 13.26
CA THR A 154 7.08 12.82 13.33
C THR A 154 7.38 11.33 13.39
N GLN A 155 8.40 10.88 12.64
CA GLN A 155 8.83 9.48 12.61
C GLN A 155 9.12 8.91 13.99
N PRO A 156 9.85 9.60 14.91
CA PRO A 156 10.19 9.01 16.20
C PRO A 156 8.96 8.73 17.06
N VAL A 157 7.93 9.57 16.97
CA VAL A 157 6.66 9.42 17.70
C VAL A 157 5.89 8.22 17.15
N VAL A 158 5.75 8.11 15.83
CA VAL A 158 5.08 6.96 15.19
C VAL A 158 5.82 5.65 15.51
N LEU A 159 7.15 5.65 15.41
CA LEU A 159 7.96 4.48 15.73
C LEU A 159 7.77 4.06 17.19
N GLN A 160 7.82 5.00 18.13
CA GLN A 160 7.62 4.72 19.54
C GLN A 160 6.27 4.02 19.79
N ASP A 161 5.18 4.60 19.28
CA ASP A 161 3.82 4.09 19.47
C ASP A 161 3.64 2.67 18.87
N VAL A 162 4.21 2.40 17.68
CA VAL A 162 4.19 1.05 17.09
C VAL A 162 4.94 0.04 17.96
N ARG A 163 6.10 0.44 18.50
CA ARG A 163 6.98 -0.43 19.28
C ARG A 163 6.45 -0.79 20.67
N GLU A 164 5.40 -0.11 21.15
CA GLU A 164 4.71 -0.52 22.38
C GLU A 164 4.13 -1.93 22.29
N THR A 165 3.74 -2.37 21.09
CA THR A 165 3.04 -3.65 20.89
C THR A 165 3.65 -4.54 19.81
N TYR A 166 4.43 -4.00 18.88
CA TYR A 166 5.04 -4.78 17.80
C TYR A 166 6.57 -4.87 17.86
N GLY A 167 7.05 -6.06 18.21
CA GLY A 167 8.48 -6.38 18.26
C GLY A 167 9.08 -6.94 16.95
N GLY A 168 8.26 -7.19 15.92
CA GLY A 168 8.73 -7.81 14.67
C GLY A 168 9.48 -6.86 13.73
N PRO A 169 9.99 -7.36 12.58
CA PRO A 169 10.60 -6.53 11.55
C PRO A 169 9.62 -5.47 11.03
N LEU A 170 10.09 -4.23 10.96
CA LEU A 170 9.28 -3.05 10.65
C LEU A 170 10.06 -2.11 9.72
N SER A 171 9.40 -1.62 8.69
CA SER A 171 9.80 -0.45 7.92
C SER A 171 8.73 0.64 8.01
N LEU A 172 9.13 1.90 8.13
CA LEU A 172 8.22 3.05 8.01
C LEU A 172 8.49 3.68 6.65
N ALA A 173 7.51 3.60 5.75
CA ALA A 173 7.64 4.05 4.38
C ALA A 173 7.89 5.56 4.33
N THR A 174 8.84 5.99 3.48
CA THR A 174 9.16 7.40 3.25
C THR A 174 8.65 7.85 1.89
N TRP A 175 8.44 9.15 1.76
CA TRP A 175 8.16 9.76 0.45
C TRP A 175 9.41 9.70 -0.45
N SER A 176 9.27 9.19 -1.67
CA SER A 176 10.39 9.04 -2.61
C SER A 176 10.71 10.31 -3.42
N GLY A 177 9.95 11.41 -3.32
CA GLY A 177 10.14 12.57 -4.19
C GLY A 177 11.37 13.45 -3.85
N MET A 178 12.09 13.17 -2.78
CA MET A 178 13.32 13.89 -2.38
C MET A 178 14.50 12.98 -2.03
N LEU A 179 14.44 11.68 -2.35
CA LEU A 179 15.64 10.83 -2.25
C LEU A 179 16.47 10.98 -3.52
N PRO A 180 17.80 11.24 -3.43
CA PRO A 180 18.69 11.01 -4.56
C PRO A 180 18.46 9.57 -5.05
N LYS A 181 18.40 9.36 -6.37
CA LYS A 181 18.25 8.05 -7.04
C LYS A 181 19.37 7.02 -6.72
N LYS A 182 20.12 7.19 -5.64
CA LYS A 182 21.22 6.30 -5.26
C LYS A 182 20.92 5.68 -3.91
N THR A 183 21.01 4.36 -3.93
CA THR A 183 20.83 3.38 -2.85
C THR A 183 19.41 3.17 -2.35
N LEU A 184 18.86 2.01 -2.77
CA LEU A 184 17.78 1.33 -2.06
C LEU A 184 18.15 1.19 -0.58
N PRO A 185 17.21 1.37 0.35
CA PRO A 185 17.53 1.30 1.77
C PRO A 185 18.02 -0.12 2.14
N GLN A 186 19.11 -0.21 2.91
CA GLN A 186 19.78 -1.47 3.23
C GLN A 186 18.87 -2.47 3.95
N GLU A 187 17.85 -1.98 4.66
CA GLU A 187 16.81 -2.76 5.32
C GLU A 187 15.91 -3.55 4.36
N TRP A 188 15.97 -3.30 3.05
CA TRP A 188 15.25 -4.05 2.01
C TRP A 188 16.08 -5.23 1.44
N LEU A 189 17.38 -5.29 1.72
CA LEU A 189 18.23 -6.40 1.26
C LEU A 189 17.81 -7.78 1.77
N PRO A 190 17.26 -7.95 3.00
CA PRO A 190 16.71 -9.23 3.44
C PRO A 190 15.51 -9.68 2.58
N LEU A 191 14.71 -8.74 2.05
CA LEU A 191 13.63 -9.04 1.10
C LEU A 191 14.18 -9.44 -0.28
N MET A 192 15.30 -8.89 -0.72
CA MET A 192 15.89 -9.28 -2.01
C MET A 192 16.54 -10.67 -2.00
N LYS A 193 16.95 -11.17 -0.82
CA LYS A 193 17.41 -12.55 -0.64
C LYS A 193 16.32 -13.60 -0.84
N ILE A 194 15.05 -13.19 -0.92
CA ILE A 194 13.89 -14.07 -1.19
C ILE A 194 14.00 -14.78 -2.56
N SER A 195 14.84 -14.31 -3.49
CA SER A 195 14.99 -14.93 -4.82
C SER A 195 16.15 -15.93 -4.96
N GLY A 196 16.97 -16.17 -3.93
CA GLY A 196 18.13 -17.07 -4.04
C GLY A 196 19.18 -16.68 -5.09
N ARG A 197 19.14 -15.46 -5.64
CA ARG A 197 20.12 -15.02 -6.66
C ARG A 197 21.21 -14.12 -6.05
N ASN A 198 22.45 -14.54 -6.28
CA ASN A 198 23.68 -13.74 -6.11
C ASN A 198 23.59 -12.41 -6.90
N PRO A 199 24.40 -11.39 -6.58
CA PRO A 199 24.33 -10.08 -7.21
C PRO A 199 24.46 -10.19 -8.74
N LEU A 200 23.45 -9.64 -9.40
CA LEU A 200 23.04 -9.90 -10.77
C LEU A 200 24.09 -9.47 -11.81
N SER A 201 24.41 -10.36 -12.76
CA SER A 201 25.04 -10.00 -14.03
C SER A 201 24.05 -9.24 -14.93
N MET A 202 24.58 -8.38 -15.81
CA MET A 202 23.83 -7.41 -16.63
C MET A 202 22.72 -8.00 -17.51
N GLU A 203 22.78 -9.28 -17.88
CA GLU A 203 21.76 -9.92 -18.73
C GLU A 203 20.40 -10.09 -18.03
N THR A 204 20.38 -10.25 -16.71
CA THR A 204 19.14 -10.42 -15.92
C THR A 204 18.29 -9.13 -15.83
N SER A 205 18.85 -7.98 -16.22
CA SER A 205 18.19 -6.67 -16.10
C SER A 205 17.05 -6.46 -17.11
N GLN A 206 17.03 -7.19 -18.22
CA GLN A 206 15.96 -7.09 -19.21
C GLN A 206 14.72 -7.91 -18.83
N GLN A 207 14.90 -9.06 -18.18
CA GLN A 207 13.79 -9.87 -17.66
C GLN A 207 13.08 -9.17 -16.49
N ILE A 208 13.84 -8.57 -15.56
CA ILE A 208 13.30 -7.81 -14.42
C ILE A 208 12.62 -6.51 -14.86
N LYS A 209 12.99 -5.93 -16.02
CA LYS A 209 12.23 -4.80 -16.58
C LYS A 209 10.82 -5.22 -17.00
N ALA A 210 10.64 -6.42 -17.54
CA ALA A 210 9.32 -6.96 -17.88
C ALA A 210 8.51 -7.29 -16.61
N ASP A 211 9.13 -7.93 -15.62
CA ASP A 211 8.45 -8.35 -14.38
C ASP A 211 8.24 -7.19 -13.37
N GLY A 212 9.13 -6.20 -13.37
CA GLY A 212 9.07 -5.00 -12.51
C GLY A 212 8.11 -3.93 -13.02
N LEU A 213 7.81 -3.91 -14.32
CA LEU A 213 6.73 -3.10 -14.90
C LEU A 213 5.36 -3.55 -14.36
N ALA A 214 5.18 -4.86 -14.09
CA ALA A 214 3.97 -5.36 -13.44
C ALA A 214 3.82 -4.82 -12.01
N PHE A 215 4.92 -4.73 -11.24
CA PHE A 215 4.90 -4.21 -9.87
C PHE A 215 4.66 -2.69 -9.78
N GLN A 216 5.18 -1.90 -10.71
CA GLN A 216 4.92 -0.45 -10.74
C GLN A 216 3.50 -0.10 -11.20
N ASN A 217 2.88 -0.94 -12.05
CA ASN A 217 1.53 -0.69 -12.56
C ASN A 217 0.41 -1.05 -11.56
N ILE A 218 0.66 -1.94 -10.59
CA ILE A 218 -0.36 -2.36 -9.61
C ILE A 218 -0.57 -1.32 -8.50
N PHE A 219 0.44 -0.50 -8.16
CA PHE A 219 0.38 0.47 -7.05
C PHE A 219 0.45 1.94 -7.48
N GLY A 220 0.42 2.22 -8.79
CA GLY A 220 0.59 3.56 -9.35
C GLY A 220 -0.63 4.49 -9.25
N VAL A 221 -1.81 4.00 -8.87
CA VAL A 221 -3.03 4.82 -8.74
C VAL A 221 -3.86 4.30 -7.56
N VAL A 222 -3.39 4.57 -6.35
CA VAL A 222 -4.25 4.62 -5.15
C VAL A 222 -3.86 5.90 -4.41
N VAL A 223 -4.49 7.00 -4.82
CA VAL A 223 -4.59 8.29 -4.12
C VAL A 223 -6.06 8.68 -4.17
#